data_AF-A0A2V2VV84-F1
#
_entry.id   AF-A0A2V2VV84-F1
#
_cell.length_a   1.000
_cell.length_b   1.000
_cell.length_c   1.000
_cell.angle_alpha   90.00
_cell.angle_beta   90.00
_cell.angle_gamma   90.00
#
_symmetry.space_group_name_H-M   'P 1'
#
loop_
_entity.id
_entity.type
_entity.pdbx_description
1 polymer ?
#
loop_
_entity_poly.entity_id
_entity_poly.type
_entity_poly.pdbx_seq_one_letter_code
_entity_poly.pdbx_strand_id
1 'polypeptide(L)'
;MKISTVSLRVPDSRYVNYVSRVIEKYLRRRRITKTSVRDDGRTAQYLGIADRTLGFFFIFVQVVTLAICFFSLLSSMTANISESTKEIGIYRCIGMTRFQIYRIFIWESFVVVIASGIVGIIVGLTIGYSMQLQNYLFTQLEIPFALPYTQLLIVLFMAIGAALLASYPPVAFLLHLPSITHILRRTT
;
A
#
# COMPACT_ATOMS: atom_id res chain seq x y z
N MET A 1 -16.80 36.85 37.07
CA MET A 1 -16.75 35.41 36.73
C MET A 1 -17.19 35.25 35.27
N LYS A 2 -16.23 35.14 34.33
CA LYS A 2 -16.52 35.03 32.88
C LYS A 2 -16.63 33.55 32.51
N ILE A 3 -17.80 33.14 32.02
CA ILE A 3 -18.04 31.76 31.55
C ILE A 3 -17.51 31.70 30.12
N SER A 4 -16.41 30.96 29.90
CA SER A 4 -15.65 31.06 28.64
C SER A 4 -16.12 30.14 27.51
N THR A 5 -16.80 29.03 27.75
CA THR A 5 -17.26 28.16 26.65
C THR A 5 -18.30 27.17 27.14
N VAL A 6 -19.39 26.99 26.37
CA VAL A 6 -20.40 25.95 26.61
C VAL A 6 -20.52 25.13 25.33
N SER A 7 -19.96 23.92 25.34
CA SER A 7 -20.06 22.96 24.24
C SER A 7 -21.30 22.10 24.41
N LEU A 8 -22.23 22.20 23.47
CA LEU A 8 -23.44 21.38 23.44
C LEU A 8 -23.33 20.40 22.27
N ARG A 9 -23.33 19.11 22.58
CA ARG A 9 -23.32 18.05 21.57
C ARG A 9 -24.75 17.81 21.10
N VAL A 10 -25.04 18.18 19.85
CA VAL A 10 -26.34 17.96 19.22
C VAL A 10 -26.28 16.64 18.45
N PRO A 11 -27.11 15.63 18.78
CA PRO A 11 -27.06 14.30 18.16
C PRO A 11 -27.48 14.27 16.68
N ASP A 12 -28.23 15.27 16.21
CA ASP A 12 -28.82 15.28 14.86
C ASP A 12 -28.55 16.57 14.08
N SER A 13 -27.93 16.40 12.90
CA SER A 13 -27.53 17.49 11.97
C SER A 13 -28.72 18.34 11.49
N ARG A 14 -29.93 17.78 11.46
CA ARG A 14 -31.16 18.48 11.04
C ARG A 14 -31.59 19.58 12.02
N TYR A 15 -31.25 19.45 13.30
CA TYR A 15 -31.64 20.39 14.35
C TYR A 15 -30.59 21.47 14.63
N VAL A 16 -29.38 21.37 14.07
CA VAL A 16 -28.29 22.34 14.26
C VAL A 16 -28.72 23.75 13.82
N ASN A 17 -29.39 23.87 12.66
CA ASN A 17 -29.90 25.15 12.15
C ASN A 17 -31.09 25.72 12.95
N TYR A 18 -31.85 24.85 13.65
CA TYR A 18 -32.98 25.26 14.49
C TYR A 18 -32.48 25.72 15.85
N VAL A 19 -31.61 24.93 16.48
CA VAL A 19 -31.00 25.21 17.79
C VAL A 19 -30.09 26.45 17.71
N SER A 20 -29.33 26.61 16.63
CA SER A 20 -28.52 27.83 16.41
C SER A 20 -29.38 29.09 16.35
N ARG A 21 -30.50 29.07 15.58
CA ARG A 21 -31.43 30.21 15.50
C ARG A 21 -32.14 30.51 16.82
N VAL A 22 -32.52 29.47 17.56
CA VAL A 22 -33.20 29.62 18.86
C VAL A 22 -32.22 30.19 19.90
N ILE A 23 -31.00 29.65 19.99
CA ILE A 23 -29.97 30.11 20.94
C ILE A 23 -29.53 31.54 20.60
N GLU A 24 -29.38 31.89 19.32
CA GLU A 24 -29.07 33.26 18.90
C GLU A 24 -30.17 34.26 19.32
N LYS A 25 -31.44 33.86 19.17
CA LYS A 25 -32.60 34.67 19.58
C LYS A 25 -32.65 34.88 21.11
N TYR A 26 -32.24 33.89 21.90
CA TYR A 26 -32.17 33.99 23.36
C TYR A 26 -30.93 34.77 23.85
N LEU A 27 -29.78 34.63 23.19
CA LEU A 27 -28.54 35.34 23.56
C LEU A 27 -28.54 36.82 23.14
N ARG A 28 -29.28 37.19 22.09
CA ARG A 28 -29.46 38.59 21.67
C ARG A 28 -30.19 39.43 22.71
N ARG A 29 -31.06 38.84 23.55
CA ARG A 29 -31.74 39.54 24.65
C ARG A 29 -30.83 39.86 25.84
N ARG A 30 -29.65 39.21 25.97
CA ARG A 30 -28.74 39.38 27.11
C ARG A 30 -27.43 40.14 26.81
N ARG A 31 -27.32 40.79 25.64
CA ARG A 31 -26.17 41.67 25.30
C ARG A 31 -24.80 40.97 25.45
N ILE A 32 -24.70 39.71 25.01
CA ILE A 32 -23.43 38.96 25.00
C ILE A 32 -22.87 38.98 23.58
N THR A 33 -21.84 39.83 23.39
CA THR A 33 -21.17 40.08 22.10
C THR A 33 -20.06 39.04 21.88
N LYS A 34 -20.13 38.37 20.72
CA LYS A 34 -19.22 37.33 20.17
C LYS A 34 -19.35 35.91 20.74
N THR A 35 -20.22 35.13 20.11
CA THR A 35 -20.17 33.66 20.20
C THR A 35 -19.86 33.08 18.83
N SER A 36 -18.66 32.54 18.63
CA SER A 36 -18.33 31.72 17.47
C SER A 36 -19.02 30.37 17.63
N VAL A 37 -20.14 30.18 16.94
CA VAL A 37 -20.80 28.87 16.81
C VAL A 37 -19.91 28.02 15.89
N ARG A 38 -19.02 27.23 16.50
CA ARG A 38 -18.21 26.24 15.79
C ARG A 38 -19.05 24.99 15.58
N ASP A 39 -19.65 24.90 14.39
CA ASP A 39 -20.44 23.77 13.93
C ASP A 39 -19.49 22.62 13.53
N ASP A 40 -19.04 21.84 14.52
CA ASP A 40 -18.12 20.69 14.33
C ASP A 40 -18.71 19.58 13.45
N GLY A 41 -20.04 19.58 13.21
CA GLY A 41 -20.68 18.60 12.34
C GLY A 41 -20.31 18.77 10.86
N ARG A 42 -20.11 20.02 10.39
CA ARG A 42 -19.75 20.30 9.00
C ARG A 42 -18.25 20.11 8.75
N THR A 43 -17.39 20.57 9.65
CA THR A 43 -15.93 20.36 9.55
C THR A 43 -15.56 18.88 9.64
N ALA A 44 -16.24 18.08 10.49
CA ALA A 44 -16.06 16.63 10.51
C ALA A 44 -16.49 15.94 9.21
N GLN A 45 -17.57 16.42 8.56
CA GLN A 45 -17.98 15.91 7.25
C GLN A 45 -16.98 16.24 6.14
N TYR A 46 -16.45 17.47 6.10
CA TYR A 46 -15.43 17.84 5.10
C TYR A 46 -14.12 17.05 5.29
N LEU A 47 -13.69 16.82 6.54
CA LEU A 47 -12.52 16.01 6.86
C LEU A 47 -12.74 14.53 6.48
N GLY A 48 -13.93 13.97 6.75
CA GLY A 48 -14.25 12.58 6.39
C GLY A 48 -14.32 12.32 4.88
N ILE A 49 -14.82 13.30 4.09
CA ILE A 49 -14.84 13.19 2.63
C ILE A 49 -13.41 13.31 2.06
N ALA A 50 -12.59 14.20 2.61
CA ALA A 50 -11.19 14.36 2.21
C ALA A 50 -10.37 13.10 2.48
N ASP A 51 -10.48 12.54 3.69
CA ASP A 51 -9.79 11.31 4.08
C ASP A 51 -10.20 10.12 3.20
N ARG A 52 -11.50 9.96 2.93
CA ARG A 52 -12.00 8.91 2.04
C ARG A 52 -11.49 9.06 0.61
N THR A 53 -11.44 10.30 0.11
CA THR A 53 -10.95 10.58 -1.25
C THR A 53 -9.46 10.28 -1.36
N LEU A 54 -8.64 10.70 -0.38
CA LEU A 54 -7.21 10.36 -0.30
C LEU A 54 -6.99 8.85 -0.21
N GLY A 55 -7.81 8.14 0.59
CA GLY A 55 -7.76 6.69 0.69
C GLY A 55 -7.97 5.99 -0.66
N PHE A 56 -8.93 6.45 -1.46
CA PHE A 56 -9.15 5.92 -2.82
C PHE A 56 -7.95 6.17 -3.74
N PHE A 57 -7.36 7.37 -3.69
CA PHE A 57 -6.15 7.67 -4.47
C PHE A 57 -4.97 6.76 -4.09
N PHE A 58 -4.75 6.52 -2.79
CA PHE A 58 -3.69 5.62 -2.35
C PHE A 58 -3.90 4.17 -2.79
N ILE A 59 -5.13 3.65 -2.67
CA ILE A 59 -5.45 2.29 -3.15
C ILE A 59 -5.24 2.20 -4.67
N PHE A 60 -5.65 3.21 -5.43
CA PHE A 60 -5.46 3.24 -6.87
C PHE A 60 -3.98 3.18 -7.25
N VAL A 61 -3.16 4.06 -6.67
CA VAL A 61 -1.70 4.08 -6.91
C VAL A 61 -1.06 2.75 -6.51
N GLN A 62 -1.51 2.15 -5.42
CA GLN A 62 -1.02 0.85 -4.95
C GLN A 62 -1.28 -0.26 -5.98
N VAL A 63 -2.51 -0.34 -6.51
CA VAL A 63 -2.87 -1.36 -7.52
C VAL A 63 -2.06 -1.16 -8.81
N VAL A 64 -1.91 0.08 -9.27
CA VAL A 64 -1.11 0.40 -10.47
C VAL A 64 0.35 0.00 -10.27
N THR A 65 0.93 0.32 -9.11
CA THR A 65 2.32 -0.03 -8.79
C THR A 65 2.53 -1.54 -8.72
N LEU A 66 1.56 -2.26 -8.13
CA LEU A 66 1.59 -3.72 -8.08
C LEU A 66 1.56 -4.33 -9.49
N ALA A 67 0.73 -3.79 -10.38
CA ALA A 67 0.66 -4.23 -11.77
C ALA A 67 2.00 -4.00 -12.51
N ILE A 68 2.61 -2.82 -12.35
CA ILE A 68 3.92 -2.52 -12.95
C ILE A 68 4.99 -3.48 -12.42
N CYS A 69 5.00 -3.74 -11.10
CA CYS A 69 5.93 -4.68 -10.48
C CYS A 69 5.76 -6.10 -11.05
N PHE A 70 4.51 -6.56 -11.22
CA PHE A 70 4.20 -7.83 -11.85
C PHE A 70 4.76 -7.94 -13.27
N PHE A 71 4.55 -6.93 -14.12
CA PHE A 71 5.12 -6.89 -15.47
C PHE A 71 6.65 -6.88 -15.47
N SER A 72 7.28 -6.13 -14.56
CA SER A 72 8.73 -6.10 -14.39
C SER A 72 9.29 -7.49 -14.05
N LEU A 73 8.64 -8.19 -13.11
CA LEU A 73 8.98 -9.57 -12.74
C LEU A 73 8.86 -10.53 -13.93
N LEU A 74 7.76 -10.47 -14.69
CA LEU A 74 7.58 -11.32 -15.88
C LEU A 74 8.68 -11.10 -16.93
N SER A 75 9.05 -9.84 -17.17
CA SER A 75 10.13 -9.50 -18.09
C SER A 75 11.47 -10.06 -17.63
N SER A 76 11.76 -9.95 -16.34
CA SER A 76 12.99 -10.50 -15.75
C SER A 76 13.03 -12.03 -15.81
N MET A 77 11.93 -12.71 -15.48
CA MET A 77 11.83 -14.17 -15.53
C MET A 77 11.97 -14.71 -16.95
N THR A 78 11.41 -14.00 -17.94
CA THR A 78 11.54 -14.38 -19.35
C THR A 78 13.00 -14.31 -19.82
N ALA A 79 13.74 -13.28 -19.40
CA ALA A 79 15.16 -13.17 -19.66
C ALA A 79 15.94 -14.31 -18.98
N ASN A 80 15.64 -14.59 -17.71
CA ASN A 80 16.31 -15.64 -16.94
C ASN A 80 16.15 -17.03 -17.58
N ILE A 81 14.97 -17.38 -18.11
CA ILE A 81 14.74 -18.67 -18.79
C ILE A 81 15.72 -18.91 -19.95
N SER A 82 16.05 -17.85 -20.71
CA SER A 82 16.99 -17.96 -21.84
C SER A 82 18.41 -18.28 -21.38
N GLU A 83 18.80 -17.78 -20.21
CA GLU A 83 20.11 -18.02 -19.60
C GLU A 83 20.15 -19.39 -18.91
N SER A 84 19.13 -19.71 -18.12
CA SER A 84 19.04 -20.96 -17.35
C SER A 84 18.94 -22.21 -18.22
N THR A 85 18.53 -22.12 -19.49
CA THR A 85 18.48 -23.31 -20.38
C THR A 85 19.88 -23.93 -20.58
N LYS A 86 20.94 -23.12 -20.63
CA LYS A 86 22.32 -23.61 -20.73
C LYS A 86 22.78 -24.28 -19.43
N GLU A 87 22.44 -23.68 -18.29
CA GLU A 87 22.80 -24.19 -16.96
C GLU A 87 22.06 -25.49 -16.61
N ILE A 88 20.76 -25.58 -16.92
CA ILE A 88 19.94 -26.79 -16.76
C ILE A 88 20.53 -27.95 -17.58
N GLY A 89 21.12 -27.67 -18.75
CA GLY A 89 21.86 -28.65 -19.53
C GLY A 89 23.03 -29.26 -18.76
N ILE A 90 23.81 -28.43 -18.05
CA ILE A 90 24.95 -28.85 -17.24
C ILE A 90 24.48 -29.65 -16.01
N TYR A 91 23.45 -29.17 -15.30
CA TYR A 91 22.89 -29.90 -14.16
C TYR A 91 22.34 -31.28 -14.55
N ARG A 92 21.75 -31.41 -15.74
CA ARG A 92 21.31 -32.71 -16.27
C ARG A 92 22.47 -33.64 -16.61
N CYS A 93 23.62 -33.12 -17.05
CA CYS A 93 24.82 -33.93 -17.28
C CYS A 93 25.42 -34.49 -15.97
N ILE A 94 25.24 -33.78 -14.85
CA ILE A 94 25.64 -34.22 -13.50
C ILE A 94 24.60 -35.18 -12.88
N GLY A 95 23.47 -35.42 -13.55
CA GLY A 95 22.44 -36.37 -13.13
C GLY A 95 21.39 -35.78 -12.18
N MET A 96 21.28 -34.45 -12.06
CA MET A 96 20.22 -33.83 -11.26
C MET A 96 18.83 -34.12 -11.85
N THR A 97 17.89 -34.44 -10.96
CA THR A 97 16.49 -34.69 -11.32
C THR A 97 15.73 -33.37 -11.53
N ARG A 98 14.69 -33.38 -12.37
CA ARG A 98 13.86 -32.19 -12.67
C ARG A 98 13.25 -31.55 -11.40
N PHE A 99 12.92 -32.37 -10.40
CA PHE A 99 12.40 -31.91 -9.11
C PHE A 99 13.44 -31.17 -8.25
N GLN A 100 14.72 -31.53 -8.34
CA GLN A 100 15.78 -30.83 -7.62
C GLN A 100 16.02 -29.43 -8.18
N ILE A 101 16.02 -29.30 -9.51
CA ILE A 101 16.14 -28.01 -10.21
C ILE A 101 14.96 -27.10 -9.85
N TYR A 102 13.75 -27.66 -9.82
CA TYR A 102 12.55 -26.93 -9.43
C TYR A 102 12.62 -26.38 -8.00
N ARG A 103 13.10 -27.17 -7.04
CA ARG A 103 13.26 -26.73 -5.64
C ARG A 103 14.23 -25.56 -5.52
N ILE A 104 15.33 -25.57 -6.28
CA ILE A 104 16.33 -24.50 -6.25
C ILE A 104 15.69 -23.17 -6.69
N PHE A 105 14.95 -23.18 -7.81
CA PHE A 105 14.27 -21.99 -8.32
C PHE A 105 13.23 -21.40 -7.35
N ILE A 106 12.47 -22.26 -6.66
CA ILE A 106 11.53 -21.82 -5.62
C ILE A 106 12.28 -21.14 -4.48
N TRP A 107 13.37 -21.74 -4.01
CA TRP A 107 14.16 -21.18 -2.92
C TRP A 107 14.79 -19.85 -3.29
N GLU A 108 15.31 -19.73 -4.51
CA GLU A 108 15.85 -18.46 -5.02
C GLU A 108 14.76 -17.38 -5.06
N SER A 109 13.61 -17.68 -5.67
CA SER A 109 12.48 -16.75 -5.75
C SER A 109 12.00 -16.33 -4.36
N PHE A 110 11.92 -17.26 -3.41
CA PHE A 110 11.52 -16.99 -2.04
C PHE A 110 12.49 -16.03 -1.33
N VAL A 111 13.80 -16.24 -1.49
CA VAL A 111 14.83 -15.37 -0.91
C VAL A 111 14.75 -13.96 -1.51
N VAL A 112 14.55 -13.84 -2.82
CA VAL A 112 14.42 -12.53 -3.50
C VAL A 112 13.19 -11.76 -3.02
N VAL A 113 12.05 -12.44 -2.84
CA VAL A 113 10.81 -11.82 -2.35
C VAL A 113 10.98 -11.34 -0.92
N ILE A 114 11.58 -12.16 -0.04
CA ILE A 114 11.85 -11.77 1.35
C ILE A 114 12.81 -10.59 1.42
N ALA A 115 13.92 -10.64 0.68
CA ALA A 115 14.90 -9.56 0.64
C ALA A 115 14.25 -8.24 0.19
N SER A 116 13.45 -8.29 -0.88
CA SER A 116 12.72 -7.12 -1.40
C SER A 116 11.71 -6.58 -0.39
N GLY A 117 10.99 -7.46 0.32
CA GLY A 117 10.05 -7.08 1.37
C GLY A 117 10.72 -6.37 2.55
N ILE A 118 11.84 -6.90 3.03
CA ILE A 118 12.63 -6.29 4.12
C ILE A 118 13.12 -4.90 3.70
N VAL A 119 13.73 -4.78 2.51
CA VAL A 119 14.23 -3.50 2.00
C VAL A 119 13.09 -2.50 1.83
N GLY A 120 11.95 -2.93 1.28
CA GLY A 120 10.78 -2.07 1.10
C GLY A 120 10.23 -1.52 2.42
N ILE A 121 10.15 -2.36 3.46
CA ILE A 121 9.69 -1.94 4.80
C ILE A 121 10.66 -0.91 5.40
N ILE A 122 11.97 -1.15 5.33
CA ILE A 122 12.99 -0.24 5.86
C ILE A 122 12.90 1.13 5.18
N VAL A 123 12.83 1.14 3.84
CA VAL A 123 12.73 2.37 3.06
C VAL A 123 11.42 3.10 3.35
N GLY A 124 10.29 2.38 3.38
CA GLY A 124 8.98 2.96 3.67
C GLY A 124 8.90 3.60 5.07
N LEU A 125 9.43 2.92 6.09
CA LEU A 125 9.48 3.44 7.46
C LEU A 125 10.38 4.68 7.56
N THR A 126 11.53 4.67 6.89
CA THR A 126 12.48 5.80 6.88
C THR A 126 11.85 7.04 6.25
N ILE A 127 11.16 6.87 5.12
CA ILE A 127 10.45 7.96 4.44
C ILE A 127 9.29 8.46 5.31
N GLY A 128 8.49 7.56 5.87
CA GLY A 128 7.37 7.91 6.75
C GLY A 128 7.81 8.73 7.97
N TYR A 129 8.89 8.30 8.64
CA TYR A 129 9.47 9.02 9.77
C TYR A 129 10.02 10.39 9.36
N SER A 130 10.68 10.47 8.20
CA SER A 130 11.22 11.73 7.67
C SER A 130 10.13 12.75 7.36
N MET A 131 9.02 12.31 6.75
CA MET A 131 7.86 13.17 6.49
C MET A 131 7.18 13.65 7.77
N GLN A 132 7.13 12.80 8.79
CA GLN A 132 6.59 13.17 10.10
C GLN A 132 7.45 14.25 10.76
N LEU A 133 8.78 14.08 10.74
CA LEU A 133 9.71 15.06 11.31
C LEU A 133 9.57 16.42 10.61
N GLN A 134 9.40 16.43 9.28
CA GLN A 134 9.14 17.65 8.52
C GLN A 134 7.82 18.31 8.96
N ASN A 135 6.71 17.55 9.04
CA ASN A 135 5.41 18.09 9.46
C ASN A 135 5.45 18.71 10.88
N TYR A 136 6.19 18.08 11.80
CA TYR A 136 6.39 18.60 13.15
C TYR A 136 7.11 19.95 13.13
N LEU A 137 8.17 20.10 12.32
CA LEU A 137 8.90 21.36 12.18
C LEU A 137 8.03 22.49 11.59
N PHE A 138 7.16 22.17 10.63
CA PHE A 138 6.32 23.18 9.95
C PHE A 138 5.09 23.62 10.76
N THR A 139 4.45 22.70 11.48
CA THR A 139 3.10 22.95 12.04
C THR A 139 3.09 23.07 13.57
N GLN A 140 4.18 22.68 14.25
CA GLN A 140 4.29 22.58 15.72
C GLN A 140 3.15 21.79 16.39
N LEU A 141 2.43 20.98 15.61
CA LEU A 141 1.32 20.17 16.07
C LEU A 141 1.78 18.72 16.12
N GLU A 142 1.72 18.12 17.31
CA GLU A 142 2.02 16.70 17.51
C GLU A 142 0.90 15.85 16.87
N ILE A 143 1.05 15.53 15.59
CA ILE A 143 0.22 14.52 14.94
C ILE A 143 0.82 13.17 15.33
N PRO A 144 0.16 12.34 16.17
CA PRO A 144 0.71 11.05 16.55
C PRO A 144 0.87 10.17 15.32
N PHE A 145 2.07 9.61 15.13
CA PHE A 145 2.37 8.73 14.01
C PHE A 145 1.68 7.38 14.24
N ALA A 146 0.45 7.26 13.75
CA ALA A 146 -0.28 6.00 13.77
C ALA A 146 0.15 5.18 12.55
N LEU A 147 1.07 4.23 12.75
CA LEU A 147 1.39 3.24 11.72
C LEU A 147 0.16 2.37 11.44
N PRO A 148 -0.40 2.39 10.22
CA PRO A 148 -1.54 1.54 9.88
C PRO A 148 -1.04 0.11 9.63
N TYR A 149 -0.86 -0.66 10.70
CA TYR A 149 -0.38 -2.05 10.65
C TYR A 149 -1.25 -2.94 9.74
N THR A 150 -2.55 -2.65 9.66
CA THR A 150 -3.50 -3.36 8.79
C THR A 150 -3.18 -3.18 7.31
N GLN A 151 -2.90 -1.95 6.86
CA GLN A 151 -2.53 -1.68 5.47
C GLN A 151 -1.19 -2.31 5.12
N LEU A 152 -0.21 -2.24 6.02
CA LEU A 152 1.10 -2.87 5.80
C LEU A 152 0.97 -4.39 5.62
N LEU A 153 0.17 -5.05 6.47
CA LEU A 153 -0.10 -6.49 6.32
C LEU A 153 -0.81 -6.81 5.00
N ILE A 154 -1.83 -6.05 4.61
CA ILE A 154 -2.55 -6.26 3.35
C ILE A 154 -1.59 -6.12 2.16
N VAL A 155 -0.74 -5.10 2.15
CA VAL A 155 0.26 -4.87 1.09
C VAL A 155 1.25 -6.04 1.04
N LEU A 156 1.74 -6.49 2.19
CA LEU A 156 2.68 -7.61 2.28
C LEU A 156 2.07 -8.89 1.71
N PHE A 157 0.84 -9.23 2.11
CA PHE A 157 0.14 -10.40 1.58
C PHE A 157 -0.14 -10.28 0.08
N MET A 158 -0.55 -9.10 -0.39
CA MET A 158 -0.77 -8.86 -1.83
C MET A 158 0.53 -8.95 -2.63
N ALA A 159 1.65 -8.46 -2.11
CA ALA A 159 2.95 -8.53 -2.76
C ALA A 159 3.45 -9.98 -2.85
N ILE A 160 3.34 -10.74 -1.76
CA ILE A 160 3.68 -12.18 -1.74
C ILE A 160 2.79 -12.95 -2.72
N GLY A 161 1.48 -12.68 -2.72
CA GLY A 161 0.53 -13.30 -3.64
C GLY A 161 0.85 -12.98 -5.10
N ALA A 162 1.13 -11.71 -5.43
CA ALA A 162 1.51 -11.28 -6.76
C ALA A 162 2.84 -11.90 -7.22
N ALA A 163 3.83 -12.02 -6.33
CA ALA A 163 5.11 -12.65 -6.64
C ALA A 163 4.96 -14.16 -6.92
N LEU A 164 4.16 -14.87 -6.12
CA LEU A 164 3.85 -16.29 -6.35
C LEU A 164 3.10 -16.47 -7.68
N LEU A 165 2.13 -15.61 -7.96
CA LEU A 165 1.39 -15.61 -9.24
C LEU A 165 2.29 -15.30 -10.43
N ALA A 166 3.27 -14.39 -10.28
CA ALA A 166 4.24 -14.07 -11.32
C ALA A 166 5.26 -15.19 -11.57
N SER A 167 5.58 -15.96 -10.52
CA SER A 167 6.50 -17.10 -10.59
C SER A 167 5.86 -18.35 -11.21
N TYR A 168 4.53 -18.48 -11.13
CA TYR A 168 3.81 -19.60 -11.74
C TYR A 168 3.96 -19.73 -13.28
N PRO A 169 3.79 -18.68 -14.11
CA PRO A 169 3.93 -18.79 -15.56
C PRO A 169 5.29 -19.31 -16.07
N PRO A 170 6.47 -18.86 -15.58
CA PRO A 170 7.75 -19.42 -16.02
C PRO A 170 7.90 -20.91 -15.64
N VAL A 171 7.34 -21.34 -14.50
CA VAL A 171 7.32 -22.75 -14.08
C VAL A 171 6.42 -23.60 -14.99
N ALA A 172 5.22 -23.08 -15.32
CA ALA A 172 4.28 -23.75 -16.21
C ALA A 172 4.82 -23.84 -17.65
N PHE A 173 5.58 -22.83 -18.09
CA PHE A 173 6.27 -22.81 -19.38
C PHE A 173 7.38 -23.88 -19.46
N LEU A 174 8.16 -24.06 -18.39
CA LEU A 174 9.18 -25.12 -18.31
C LEU A 174 8.61 -26.55 -18.42
N LEU A 175 7.37 -26.77 -17.97
CA LEU A 175 6.67 -28.06 -18.09
C LEU A 175 6.13 -28.31 -19.51
N HIS A 176 5.91 -27.25 -20.31
CA HIS A 176 5.34 -27.35 -21.65
C HIS A 176 6.36 -27.36 -22.78
N LEU A 177 7.66 -27.18 -22.52
CA LEU A 177 8.67 -27.22 -23.57
C LEU A 177 8.88 -28.67 -24.08
N PRO A 178 8.52 -28.97 -25.34
CA PRO A 178 9.00 -30.17 -26.01
C PRO A 178 10.47 -29.96 -26.38
N SER A 179 11.31 -30.87 -25.89
CA SER A 179 12.65 -31.23 -26.38
C SER A 179 13.66 -30.13 -26.77
N ILE A 180 14.84 -30.22 -26.13
CA ILE A 180 16.14 -29.54 -26.35
C ILE A 180 16.61 -29.44 -27.82
N THR A 181 16.02 -30.18 -28.75
CA THR A 181 16.44 -30.31 -30.15
C THR A 181 16.24 -29.04 -31.00
N HIS A 182 15.30 -28.15 -30.66
CA HIS A 182 15.01 -26.98 -31.50
C HIS A 182 15.92 -25.75 -31.26
N ILE A 183 16.61 -25.69 -30.12
CA ILE A 183 17.49 -24.55 -29.73
C ILE A 183 18.90 -24.70 -30.34
N LEU A 184 19.38 -25.92 -30.51
CA LEU A 184 20.70 -26.23 -31.09
C LEU A 184 20.80 -25.97 -32.61
N ARG A 185 19.68 -25.77 -33.31
CA ARG A 185 19.64 -25.52 -34.76
C ARG A 185 19.78 -24.03 -35.14
N ARG A 186 19.70 -23.11 -34.17
CA ARG A 186 19.70 -21.66 -34.45
C ARG A 186 21.07 -20.99 -34.30
N THR A 187 22.12 -21.74 -33.99
CA THR A 187 23.50 -21.24 -33.78
C THR A 187 24.51 -21.69 -34.84
N THR A 188 24.03 -22.14 -35.99
CA THR A 188 24.81 -22.24 -37.24
C THR A 188 24.15 -21.34 -38.27
#